data_AF-A0A2K2V654-F1
#
_entry.id   AF-A0A2K2V654-F1
#
_cell.length_a   1.000
_cell.length_b   1.000
_cell.length_c   1.000
_cell.angle_alpha   90.00
_cell.angle_beta   90.00
_cell.angle_gamma   90.00
#
_symmetry.space_group_name_H-M   'P 1'
#
loop_
_entity.id
_entity.type
_entity.pdbx_description
1 polymer ?
#
loop_
_entity_poly.entity_id
_entity_poly.type
_entity_poly.pdbx_seq_one_letter_code
_entity_poly.pdbx_strand_id
1 'polypeptide(L)'
;MSISQELIQLFPKIALSILLIMLFLLIIKGVNRLIRWLLKVSDVEGFLGRYSASFLMTPITQVFIVLSDLGLIMLLSAILLSVFLPAGSEAYNLYVSYLGRIGSVAFLAIIFVFGISSVMSLVKLEDKVKGMIMLISLLMIFAVLIDLTNLGGEIKAGLVWGISLGVGITIGVFSIWFFFKESIDSLCRGR
;
A
#
# COMPACT_ATOMS: atom_id res chain seq x y z
N MET A 1 -12.03 42.51 15.16
CA MET A 1 -12.22 42.14 13.74
C MET A 1 -13.47 41.30 13.65
N SER A 2 -14.46 41.73 12.86
CA SER A 2 -15.81 41.17 12.83
C SER A 2 -15.85 39.87 12.02
N ILE A 3 -16.53 38.85 12.54
CA ILE A 3 -16.74 37.51 11.95
C ILE A 3 -17.15 37.58 10.45
N SER A 4 -17.83 38.66 10.05
CA SER A 4 -18.23 38.92 8.67
C SER A 4 -17.06 39.08 7.68
N GLN A 5 -15.92 39.63 8.10
CA GLN A 5 -14.75 39.83 7.22
C GLN A 5 -13.97 38.53 6.99
N GLU A 6 -13.90 37.64 7.98
CA GLU A 6 -13.27 36.32 7.83
C GLU A 6 -14.06 35.42 6.87
N LEU A 7 -15.39 35.45 6.94
CA LEU A 7 -16.27 34.71 6.02
C LEU A 7 -16.12 35.16 4.56
N ILE A 8 -15.98 36.47 4.32
CA ILE A 8 -15.81 37.02 2.96
C ILE A 8 -14.45 36.61 2.37
N GLN A 9 -13.40 36.49 3.19
CA GLN A 9 -12.08 36.04 2.72
C GLN A 9 -11.98 34.52 2.52
N LEU A 10 -12.78 33.72 3.22
CA LEU A 10 -12.85 32.26 3.08
C LEU A 10 -13.65 31.81 1.85
N PHE A 11 -14.67 32.57 1.46
CA PHE A 11 -15.55 32.23 0.33
C PHE A 11 -14.81 31.93 -0.99
N PRO A 12 -13.86 32.76 -1.47
CA PRO A 12 -13.13 32.48 -2.71
C PRO A 12 -12.23 31.23 -2.60
N LYS A 13 -11.65 30.96 -1.42
CA LYS A 13 -10.79 29.78 -1.18
C LYS A 13 -11.59 28.48 -1.25
N ILE A 14 -12.80 28.48 -0.71
CA ILE A 14 -13.70 27.31 -0.75
C ILE A 14 -14.15 27.05 -2.19
N ALA A 15 -14.56 28.09 -2.93
CA ALA A 15 -14.94 27.96 -4.33
C ALA A 15 -13.80 27.40 -5.21
N LEU A 16 -12.57 27.90 -4.99
CA LEU A 16 -11.38 27.42 -5.70
C LEU A 16 -11.07 25.95 -5.35
N SER A 17 -11.21 25.57 -4.09
CA SER A 17 -11.02 24.18 -3.64
C SER A 17 -12.01 23.22 -4.30
N ILE A 18 -13.29 23.58 -4.39
CA ILE A 18 -14.32 22.79 -5.07
C ILE A 18 -13.99 22.63 -6.56
N LEU A 19 -13.56 23.71 -7.21
CA LEU A 19 -13.16 23.70 -8.61
C LEU A 19 -11.94 22.78 -8.85
N LEU A 20 -10.95 22.81 -7.96
CA LEU A 20 -9.79 21.91 -8.02
C LEU A 20 -10.20 20.44 -7.86
N ILE A 21 -11.10 20.13 -6.92
CA ILE A 21 -11.61 18.77 -6.74
C ILE A 21 -12.31 18.29 -8.01
N MET A 22 -13.18 19.11 -8.61
CA MET A 22 -13.83 18.77 -9.89
C MET A 22 -12.80 18.51 -11.00
N LEU A 23 -11.79 19.37 -11.12
CA LEU A 23 -10.73 19.21 -12.11
C LEU A 23 -9.95 17.91 -11.90
N PHE A 24 -9.60 17.59 -10.66
CA PHE A 24 -8.88 16.37 -10.34
C PHE A 24 -9.69 15.10 -10.61
N LEU A 25 -11.00 15.13 -10.38
CA LEU A 25 -11.86 13.99 -10.76
C LEU A 25 -11.84 13.74 -12.27
N LEU A 26 -11.78 14.80 -13.08
CA LEU A 26 -11.60 14.68 -14.53
C LEU A 26 -10.23 14.11 -14.90
N ILE A 27 -9.16 14.59 -14.23
CA ILE A 27 -7.80 14.09 -14.43
C ILE A 27 -7.70 12.62 -14.07
N ILE A 28 -8.19 12.21 -12.89
CA ILE A 28 -8.22 10.82 -12.43
C ILE A 28 -8.92 9.93 -13.46
N LYS A 29 -10.10 10.35 -13.93
CA LYS A 29 -10.84 9.61 -14.96
C LYS A 29 -10.06 9.50 -16.28
N GLY A 30 -9.37 10.57 -16.68
CA GLY A 30 -8.52 10.61 -17.87
C GLY A 30 -7.31 9.68 -17.76
N VAL A 31 -6.56 9.79 -16.67
CA VAL A 31 -5.39 8.96 -16.37
C VAL A 31 -5.78 7.49 -16.28
N ASN A 32 -6.87 7.17 -15.58
CA ASN A 32 -7.35 5.78 -15.48
C ASN A 32 -7.80 5.20 -16.82
N ARG A 33 -8.33 6.02 -17.72
CA ARG A 33 -8.62 5.61 -19.10
C ARG A 33 -7.33 5.37 -19.88
N LEU A 34 -6.35 6.25 -19.74
CA LEU A 34 -5.05 6.15 -20.42
C LEU A 34 -4.29 4.90 -19.97
N ILE A 35 -4.19 4.63 -18.67
CA ILE A 35 -3.53 3.44 -18.11
C ILE A 35 -4.17 2.17 -18.68
N ARG A 36 -5.50 2.06 -18.64
CA ARG A 36 -6.21 0.89 -19.20
C ARG A 36 -5.96 0.72 -20.68
N TRP A 37 -5.96 1.84 -21.43
CA TRP A 37 -5.70 1.80 -22.86
C TRP A 37 -4.27 1.34 -23.16
N LEU A 38 -3.27 1.91 -22.48
CA LEU A 38 -1.85 1.57 -22.65
C LEU A 38 -1.57 0.09 -22.33
N LEU A 39 -2.10 -0.41 -21.21
CA LEU A 39 -1.87 -1.79 -20.79
C LEU A 39 -2.60 -2.80 -21.70
N LYS A 40 -3.77 -2.41 -22.24
CA LYS A 40 -4.51 -3.22 -23.21
C LYS A 40 -3.80 -3.29 -24.57
N VAL A 41 -3.28 -2.16 -25.06
CA VAL A 41 -2.55 -2.11 -26.34
C VAL A 41 -1.27 -2.93 -26.27
N SER A 42 -0.60 -2.90 -25.13
CA SER A 42 0.68 -3.60 -24.94
C SER A 42 0.54 -5.10 -24.62
N ASP A 43 -0.68 -5.65 -24.57
CA ASP A 43 -0.99 -7.03 -24.16
C ASP A 43 -0.19 -7.49 -22.93
N VAL A 44 -0.03 -6.58 -21.96
CA VAL A 44 0.81 -6.83 -20.76
C VAL A 44 0.25 -7.99 -19.96
N GLU A 45 -1.08 -8.09 -19.90
CA GLU A 45 -1.77 -9.20 -19.25
C GLU A 45 -1.57 -10.53 -19.98
N GLY A 46 -1.54 -10.54 -21.32
CA GLY A 46 -1.25 -11.75 -22.11
C GLY A 46 0.22 -12.17 -22.08
N PHE A 47 1.16 -11.23 -22.04
CA PHE A 47 2.59 -11.51 -21.92
C PHE A 47 2.95 -12.05 -20.53
N LEU A 48 2.40 -11.44 -19.47
CA LEU A 48 2.55 -11.96 -18.12
C LEU A 48 1.70 -13.21 -17.88
N GLY A 49 0.56 -13.39 -18.53
CA GLY A 49 -0.26 -14.61 -18.45
C GLY A 49 0.43 -15.87 -18.96
N ARG A 50 1.49 -15.75 -19.79
CA ARG A 50 2.34 -16.89 -20.20
C ARG A 50 3.32 -17.32 -19.11
N TYR A 51 3.70 -16.42 -18.20
CA TYR A 51 4.56 -16.71 -17.04
C TYR A 51 3.78 -16.88 -15.74
N SER A 52 2.61 -16.26 -15.64
CA SER A 52 1.72 -16.27 -14.50
C SER A 52 0.52 -17.13 -14.86
N ALA A 53 0.52 -18.37 -14.38
CA ALA A 53 -0.66 -19.21 -14.41
C ALA A 53 -1.75 -18.57 -13.55
N SER A 54 -2.61 -17.74 -14.16
CA SER A 54 -3.97 -17.40 -13.71
C SER A 54 -4.19 -17.06 -12.22
N PHE A 55 -3.17 -16.62 -11.47
CA PHE A 55 -3.24 -16.55 -10.00
C PHE A 55 -2.61 -15.30 -9.39
N LEU A 56 -2.46 -14.21 -10.14
CA LEU A 56 -2.37 -12.91 -9.50
C LEU A 56 -3.75 -12.62 -8.87
N MET A 57 -3.81 -12.45 -7.54
CA MET A 57 -5.06 -12.10 -6.83
C MET A 57 -5.67 -10.78 -7.35
N THR A 58 -4.89 -9.93 -8.03
CA THR A 58 -5.35 -8.70 -8.69
C THR A 58 -4.66 -8.49 -10.05
N PRO A 59 -5.38 -8.07 -11.11
CA PRO A 59 -4.78 -7.73 -12.39
C PRO A 59 -3.80 -6.56 -12.25
N ILE A 60 -2.67 -6.61 -12.95
CA ILE A 60 -1.62 -5.56 -12.97
C ILE A 60 -2.21 -4.19 -13.28
N THR A 61 -3.20 -4.16 -14.17
CA THR A 61 -3.97 -2.96 -14.49
C THR A 61 -4.55 -2.27 -13.26
N GLN A 62 -5.07 -3.02 -12.28
CA GLN A 62 -5.58 -2.44 -11.03
C GLN A 62 -4.46 -1.87 -10.17
N VAL A 63 -3.30 -2.50 -10.12
CA VAL A 63 -2.15 -2.01 -9.34
C VAL A 63 -1.71 -0.64 -9.85
N PHE A 64 -1.53 -0.49 -11.17
CA PHE A 64 -1.16 0.79 -11.76
C PHE A 64 -2.22 1.87 -11.55
N ILE A 65 -3.50 1.52 -11.64
CA ILE A 65 -4.61 2.44 -11.35
C ILE A 65 -4.55 2.90 -9.89
N VAL A 66 -4.43 1.99 -8.92
CA VAL A 66 -4.39 2.33 -7.50
C VAL A 66 -3.16 3.17 -7.16
N LEU A 67 -1.98 2.84 -7.69
CA LEU A 67 -0.76 3.63 -7.51
C LEU A 67 -0.93 5.05 -8.05
N SER A 68 -1.51 5.18 -9.25
CA SER A 68 -1.74 6.47 -9.87
C SER A 68 -2.77 7.30 -9.11
N ASP A 69 -3.89 6.69 -8.70
CA ASP A 69 -4.94 7.34 -7.92
C ASP A 69 -4.40 7.85 -6.58
N LEU A 70 -3.57 7.04 -5.91
CA LEU A 70 -2.93 7.42 -4.65
C LEU A 70 -2.00 8.63 -4.82
N GLY A 71 -1.18 8.63 -5.89
CA GLY A 71 -0.33 9.77 -6.24
C GLY A 71 -1.15 11.03 -6.56
N LEU A 72 -2.22 10.91 -7.33
CA LEU A 72 -3.10 12.02 -7.69
C LEU A 72 -3.85 12.59 -6.48
N ILE A 73 -4.32 11.74 -5.57
CA ILE A 73 -4.96 12.17 -4.32
C ILE A 73 -3.98 12.95 -3.44
N MET A 74 -2.72 12.52 -3.37
CA MET A 74 -1.68 13.24 -2.63
C MET A 74 -1.32 14.57 -3.26
N LEU A 75 -1.29 14.62 -4.59
CA LEU A 75 -1.04 15.86 -5.31
C LEU A 75 -2.21 16.84 -5.10
N LEU A 76 -3.46 16.35 -5.14
CA LEU A 76 -4.65 17.14 -4.82
C LEU A 76 -4.60 17.67 -3.39
N SER A 77 -4.26 16.83 -2.41
CA SER A 77 -4.21 17.26 -1.01
C SER A 77 -3.13 18.31 -0.78
N ALA A 78 -1.95 18.18 -1.40
CA ALA A 78 -0.91 19.19 -1.34
C ALA A 78 -1.34 20.53 -1.96
N ILE A 79 -2.00 20.50 -3.13
CA ILE A 79 -2.54 21.71 -3.76
C ILE A 79 -3.62 22.34 -2.87
N LEU A 80 -4.55 21.55 -2.32
CA LEU A 80 -5.57 22.07 -1.42
C LEU A 80 -4.94 22.74 -0.19
N LEU A 81 -3.91 22.13 0.41
CA LEU A 81 -3.17 22.76 1.51
C LEU A 81 -2.58 24.12 1.12
N SER A 82 -2.06 24.27 -0.11
CA SER A 82 -1.51 25.54 -0.59
C SER A 82 -2.56 26.64 -0.81
N VAL A 83 -3.84 26.28 -0.96
CA VAL A 83 -4.95 27.26 -1.05
C VAL A 83 -5.26 27.86 0.33
N PHE A 84 -5.14 27.05 1.39
CA PHE A 84 -5.45 27.46 2.76
C PHE A 84 -4.25 28.03 3.49
N LEU A 85 -3.06 27.45 3.31
CA LEU A 85 -1.81 27.85 3.93
C LEU A 85 -0.84 28.47 2.90
N PRO A 86 -0.08 29.51 3.28
CA PRO A 86 0.96 30.04 2.41
C PRO A 86 2.00 28.97 2.07
N ALA A 87 2.28 28.81 0.78
CA ALA A 87 3.35 27.93 0.30
C ALA A 87 4.69 28.35 0.93
N GLY A 88 5.37 27.39 1.56
CA GLY A 88 6.63 27.62 2.26
C GLY A 88 6.52 28.01 3.74
N SER A 89 5.30 28.15 4.29
CA SER A 89 5.14 28.24 5.74
C SER A 89 5.60 26.95 6.43
N GLU A 90 6.09 27.05 7.68
CA GLU A 90 6.51 25.88 8.46
C GLU A 90 5.38 24.85 8.58
N ALA A 91 4.16 25.32 8.81
CA ALA A 91 2.97 24.47 8.85
C ALA A 91 2.74 23.75 7.52
N TYR A 92 2.82 24.44 6.38
CA TYR A 92 2.70 23.81 5.06
C TYR A 92 3.77 22.72 4.85
N ASN A 93 5.03 23.03 5.14
CA ASN A 93 6.14 22.08 4.99
C ASN A 93 5.98 20.86 5.90
N LEU A 94 5.50 21.05 7.13
CA LEU A 94 5.21 19.96 8.06
C LEU A 94 4.12 19.03 7.51
N TYR A 95 2.99 19.58 7.05
CA TYR A 95 1.89 18.78 6.51
C TYR A 95 2.24 18.08 5.19
N VAL A 96 2.95 18.76 4.29
CA VAL A 96 3.39 18.16 3.02
C VAL A 96 4.44 17.08 3.25
N SER A 97 5.39 17.29 4.18
CA SER A 97 6.35 16.26 4.58
C SER A 97 5.66 15.04 5.17
N TYR A 98 4.65 15.26 6.02
CA TYR A 98 3.86 14.17 6.60
C TYR A 98 3.05 13.41 5.54
N LEU A 99 2.39 14.12 4.61
CA LEU A 99 1.69 13.52 3.47
C LEU A 99 2.64 12.69 2.60
N GLY A 100 3.83 13.23 2.28
CA GLY A 100 4.85 12.52 1.51
C GLY A 100 5.33 11.24 2.20
N ARG A 101 5.47 11.26 3.53
CA ARG A 101 5.79 10.06 4.32
C ARG A 101 4.70 9.00 4.20
N ILE A 102 3.44 9.37 4.45
CA ILE A 102 2.30 8.46 4.29
C ILE A 102 2.26 7.88 2.87
N GLY A 103 2.55 8.71 1.87
CA GLY A 103 2.59 8.32 0.47
C GLY A 103 3.64 7.30 0.15
N SER A 104 4.88 7.57 0.56
CA SER A 104 6.00 6.66 0.36
C SER A 104 5.71 5.29 0.97
N VAL A 105 5.16 5.28 2.18
CA VAL A 105 4.82 4.05 2.92
C VAL A 105 3.72 3.27 2.22
N ALA A 106 2.65 3.94 1.80
CA ALA A 106 1.57 3.30 1.08
C ALA A 106 2.02 2.79 -0.30
N PHE A 107 2.80 3.57 -1.04
CA PHE A 107 3.36 3.21 -2.34
C PHE A 107 4.21 1.94 -2.25
N LEU A 108 5.13 1.89 -1.29
CA LEU A 108 5.98 0.72 -1.07
C LEU A 108 5.19 -0.49 -0.61
N ALA A 109 4.24 -0.32 0.32
CA ALA A 109 3.39 -1.41 0.77
C ALA A 109 2.68 -2.08 -0.41
N ILE A 110 2.12 -1.30 -1.35
CA ILE A 110 1.44 -1.86 -2.52
C ILE A 110 2.42 -2.60 -3.44
N ILE A 111 3.58 -2.01 -3.75
CA ILE A 111 4.60 -2.65 -4.59
C ILE A 111 5.06 -3.98 -3.99
N PHE A 112 5.34 -4.01 -2.69
CA PHE A 112 5.81 -5.21 -2.02
C PHE A 112 4.73 -6.30 -1.97
N VAL A 113 3.50 -5.97 -1.57
CA VAL A 113 2.39 -6.94 -1.54
C VAL A 113 2.18 -7.55 -2.91
N PHE A 114 2.20 -6.72 -3.95
CA PHE A 114 2.07 -7.19 -5.33
C PHE A 114 3.27 -8.04 -5.78
N GLY A 115 4.50 -7.62 -5.45
CA GLY A 115 5.73 -8.33 -5.75
C GLY A 115 5.75 -9.73 -5.14
N ILE A 116 5.40 -9.85 -3.86
CA ILE A 116 5.29 -11.14 -3.17
C ILE A 116 4.20 -12.00 -3.81
N SER A 117 3.00 -11.45 -4.05
CA SER A 117 1.92 -12.19 -4.71
C SER A 117 2.36 -12.73 -6.08
N SER A 118 3.14 -11.96 -6.83
CA SER A 118 3.71 -12.36 -8.11
C SER A 118 4.70 -13.51 -7.95
N VAL A 119 5.65 -13.42 -7.01
CA VAL A 119 6.61 -14.50 -6.74
C VAL A 119 5.90 -15.78 -6.30
N MET A 120 4.89 -15.68 -5.44
CA MET A 120 4.10 -16.84 -4.99
C MET A 120 3.38 -17.55 -6.13
N SER A 121 2.93 -16.79 -7.14
CA SER A 121 2.25 -17.37 -8.30
C SER A 121 3.19 -18.20 -9.18
N LEU A 122 4.51 -17.98 -9.10
CA LEU A 122 5.52 -18.71 -9.87
C LEU A 122 5.92 -20.04 -9.21
N VAL A 123 5.71 -20.19 -7.90
CA VAL A 123 6.13 -21.39 -7.16
C VAL A 123 4.93 -22.30 -6.91
N LYS A 124 4.98 -23.53 -7.42
CA LYS A 124 3.99 -24.59 -7.11
C LYS A 124 4.17 -25.08 -5.68
N LEU A 125 3.65 -24.32 -4.72
CA LEU A 125 3.64 -24.67 -3.30
C LEU A 125 2.30 -25.28 -2.89
N GLU A 126 2.32 -26.21 -1.93
CA GLU A 126 1.11 -26.64 -1.23
C GLU A 126 0.44 -25.44 -0.55
N ASP A 127 -0.89 -25.38 -0.54
CA ASP A 127 -1.63 -24.20 -0.04
C ASP A 127 -1.33 -23.89 1.45
N LYS A 128 -0.99 -24.91 2.24
CA LYS A 128 -0.52 -24.73 3.64
C LYS A 128 0.81 -23.98 3.72
N VAL A 129 1.73 -24.25 2.81
CA VAL A 129 3.04 -23.56 2.73
C VAL A 129 2.85 -22.14 2.18
N LYS A 130 1.95 -21.94 1.21
CA LYS A 130 1.63 -20.60 0.68
C LYS A 130 1.14 -19.65 1.77
N GLY A 131 0.19 -20.08 2.60
CA GLY A 131 -0.36 -19.24 3.67
C GLY A 131 0.72 -18.78 4.65
N MET A 132 1.70 -19.64 4.92
CA MET A 132 2.76 -19.32 5.86
C MET A 132 3.84 -18.40 5.26
N ILE A 133 4.25 -18.62 4.02
CA ILE A 133 5.17 -17.70 3.35
C ILE A 133 4.46 -16.34 3.16
N MET A 134 3.14 -16.30 2.93
CA MET A 134 2.38 -15.05 2.87
C MET A 134 2.43 -14.30 4.21
N LEU A 135 2.24 -15.01 5.34
CA LEU A 135 2.35 -14.44 6.68
C LEU A 135 3.76 -13.92 6.98
N ILE A 136 4.80 -14.71 6.69
CA ILE A 136 6.20 -14.31 6.89
C ILE A 136 6.54 -13.09 6.02
N SER A 137 6.09 -13.10 4.77
CA SER A 137 6.30 -11.97 3.86
C SER A 137 5.60 -10.71 4.34
N LEU A 138 4.38 -10.83 4.87
CA LEU A 138 3.64 -9.71 5.48
C LEU A 138 4.37 -9.15 6.70
N LEU A 139 4.89 -10.01 7.58
CA LEU A 139 5.70 -9.61 8.72
C LEU A 139 7.00 -8.90 8.29
N MET A 140 7.65 -9.40 7.24
CA MET A 140 8.84 -8.79 6.65
C MET A 140 8.55 -7.42 6.05
N ILE A 141 7.40 -7.26 5.37
CA ILE A 141 6.93 -5.96 4.87
C ILE A 141 6.77 -4.98 6.03
N PHE A 142 6.10 -5.38 7.11
CA PHE A 142 5.94 -4.50 8.26
C PHE A 142 7.30 -4.08 8.83
N ALA A 143 8.29 -4.98 8.89
CA ALA A 143 9.65 -4.65 9.34
C ALA A 143 10.31 -3.56 8.48
N VAL A 144 10.22 -3.69 7.15
CA VAL A 144 10.76 -2.69 6.20
C VAL A 144 10.00 -1.37 6.29
N LEU A 145 8.67 -1.41 6.41
CA LEU A 145 7.83 -0.21 6.55
C LEU A 145 8.13 0.55 7.85
N ILE A 146 8.36 -0.16 8.96
CA ILE A 146 8.77 0.47 10.23
C ILE A 146 10.07 1.23 10.08
N ASP A 147 11.04 0.64 9.39
CA ASP A 147 12.34 1.28 9.23
C ASP A 147 12.24 2.58 8.41
N LEU A 148 11.38 2.56 7.38
CA LEU A 148 11.14 3.71 6.52
C LEU A 148 10.24 4.81 7.11
N THR A 149 9.38 4.48 8.06
CA THR A 149 8.32 5.39 8.54
C THR A 149 8.83 6.51 9.46
N ASN A 150 10.14 6.59 9.75
CA ASN A 150 10.73 7.55 10.71
C ASN A 150 9.88 7.70 11.99
N LEU A 151 9.40 6.56 12.49
CA LEU A 151 8.61 6.48 13.72
C LEU A 151 9.49 6.92 14.89
N GLY A 152 8.87 7.50 15.93
CA GLY A 152 9.54 7.77 17.19
C GLY A 152 10.18 6.49 17.74
N GLY A 153 11.35 6.61 18.39
CA GLY A 153 12.17 5.48 18.81
C GLY A 153 11.43 4.42 19.63
N GLU A 154 10.50 4.85 20.50
CA GLU A 154 9.67 3.98 21.32
C GLU A 154 8.68 3.15 20.50
N ILE A 155 7.98 3.78 19.54
CA ILE A 155 7.03 3.11 18.66
C ILE A 155 7.77 2.13 17.76
N LYS A 156 8.94 2.53 17.23
CA LYS A 156 9.80 1.67 16.42
C LYS A 156 10.24 0.44 17.22
N ALA A 157 10.70 0.62 18.45
CA ALA A 157 11.15 -0.48 19.31
C ALA A 157 10.01 -1.47 19.59
N GLY A 158 8.82 -0.98 19.96
CA GLY A 158 7.65 -1.83 20.22
C GLY A 158 7.20 -2.62 18.99
N LEU A 159 7.17 -1.99 17.82
CA LEU A 159 6.79 -2.65 16.56
C LEU A 159 7.84 -3.67 16.11
N VAL A 160 9.14 -3.36 16.23
CA VAL A 160 10.23 -4.31 15.95
C VAL A 160 10.14 -5.53 16.87
N TRP A 161 9.87 -5.33 18.16
CA TRP A 161 9.65 -6.41 19.10
C TRP A 161 8.47 -7.29 18.72
N GLY A 162 7.32 -6.68 18.42
CA GLY A 162 6.11 -7.40 18.02
C GLY A 162 6.31 -8.23 16.75
N ILE A 163 7.00 -7.69 15.74
CA ILE A 163 7.29 -8.43 14.52
C ILE A 163 8.28 -9.56 14.76
N SER A 164 9.36 -9.31 15.50
CA SER A 164 10.34 -10.35 15.85
C SER A 164 9.67 -11.54 16.55
N LEU A 165 8.76 -11.23 17.48
CA LEU A 165 7.96 -12.22 18.19
C LEU A 165 7.01 -12.97 17.24
N GLY A 166 6.29 -12.24 16.38
CA GLY A 166 5.38 -12.84 15.38
C GLY A 166 6.11 -13.76 14.39
N VAL A 167 7.27 -13.33 13.88
CA VAL A 167 8.14 -14.13 13.00
C VAL A 167 8.65 -15.36 13.74
N GLY A 168 9.16 -15.19 14.96
CA GLY A 168 9.64 -16.29 15.80
C GLY A 168 8.58 -17.35 16.09
N ILE A 169 7.37 -16.94 16.48
CA ILE A 169 6.24 -17.87 16.70
C ILE A 169 5.88 -18.59 15.40
N THR A 170 5.78 -17.86 14.29
CA THR A 170 5.42 -18.46 12.99
C THR A 170 6.43 -19.53 12.58
N ILE A 171 7.73 -19.22 12.69
CA ILE A 171 8.80 -20.19 12.40
C ILE A 171 8.75 -21.38 13.36
N GLY A 172 8.49 -21.14 14.65
CA GLY A 172 8.39 -22.20 15.66
C GLY A 172 7.24 -23.16 15.37
N VAL A 173 6.03 -22.64 15.16
CA VAL A 173 4.84 -23.45 14.80
C VAL A 173 5.08 -24.22 13.51
N PHE A 174 5.71 -23.60 12.51
CA PHE A 174 6.04 -24.27 11.28
C PHE A 174 7.02 -25.42 11.48
N SER A 175 8.08 -25.18 12.24
CA SER A 175 9.13 -26.15 12.46
C SER A 175 8.57 -27.38 13.17
N ILE A 176 7.74 -27.17 14.20
CA ILE A 176 7.05 -28.26 14.90
C ILE A 176 6.15 -29.03 13.93
N TRP A 177 5.33 -28.33 13.15
CA TRP A 177 4.45 -28.99 12.18
C TRP A 177 5.25 -29.77 11.11
N PHE A 178 6.33 -29.19 10.60
CA PHE A 178 7.16 -29.77 9.54
C PHE A 178 7.89 -31.03 10.01
N PHE A 179 8.53 -30.99 11.17
CA PHE A 179 9.29 -32.13 11.71
C PHE A 179 8.39 -33.24 12.26
N PHE A 180 7.25 -32.89 12.86
CA PHE A 180 6.37 -33.87 13.52
C PHE A 180 5.12 -34.21 12.69
N LYS A 181 5.05 -33.82 11.41
CA LYS A 181 3.90 -34.06 10.52
C LYS A 181 3.47 -35.52 10.53
N GLU A 182 4.41 -36.46 10.40
CA GLU A 182 4.13 -37.91 10.36
C GLU A 182 3.65 -38.47 11.71
N SER A 183 4.20 -37.98 12.82
CA SER A 183 3.76 -38.36 14.16
C SER A 183 2.36 -37.83 14.47
N ILE A 184 2.03 -36.62 14.02
CA ILE A 184 0.70 -36.02 14.17
C ILE A 184 -0.33 -36.74 13.28
N ASP A 185 0.02 -37.01 12.02
CA ASP A 185 -0.87 -37.74 11.09
C ASP A 185 -1.15 -39.18 11.56
N SER A 186 -0.16 -39.85 12.15
CA SER A 186 -0.34 -41.21 12.70
C SER A 186 -1.20 -41.22 13.96
N LEU A 187 -1.12 -40.20 14.83
CA LEU A 187 -2.05 -40.04 15.95
C LEU A 187 -3.50 -39.79 15.49
N CYS A 188 -3.69 -39.03 14.41
CA CYS A 188 -5.03 -38.74 13.88
C CYS A 188 -5.65 -39.90 13.09
N ARG A 189 -4.85 -40.78 12.47
CA ARG A 189 -5.34 -41.99 11.78
C ARG A 189 -5.48 -43.22 12.69
N GLY A 190 -5.11 -43.11 13.97
CA GLY A 190 -5.24 -44.15 15.00
C GLY A 190 -6.65 -44.29 15.61
N ARG A 191 -7.69 -43.85 14.91
CA ARG A 191 -9.11 -44.18 15.16
C ARG A 191 -9.81 -44.47 13.84
#